data_AF-A0A0G1N6B1-F1
#
_entry.id   AF-A0A0G1N6B1-F1
#
_cell.length_a   1.000
_cell.length_b   1.000
_cell.length_c   1.000
_cell.angle_alpha   90.00
_cell.angle_beta   90.00
_cell.angle_gamma   90.00
#
_symmetry.space_group_name_H-M   'P 1'
#
loop_
_entity.id
_entity.type
_entity.pdbx_description
1 polymer ?
#
loop_
_entity_poly.entity_id
_entity_poly.type
_entity_poly.pdbx_seq_one_letter_code
_entity_poly.pdbx_strand_id
1 'polypeptide(L)'
;MEEEQVNPAPESPEPANQELSGMNKLLLPLFIILLLVIGAGAFFIGSQKVRQTPAPSTTPLMSPEASVEPSPTGSPTATPKATKTPTPTPTPTPTPTPISQTMTLNSTSSLDGFRSNNGGGNYTSDIRAGNGSMVGSPSFELVSRGFVSFDIPSSLNGKTIEKVTLRMYQRSVSGTPYAGSNSLVVDHIDYSNSLEGADYDKSPIASNIRTLTSNAAVEWKDLDITSRFNNDLTNSRSRSQYRIKFSTETDGDGSEDFVYFDSANSGYNTNTPQLVVKYH
;
A
#
# COMPACT_ATOMS: atom_id res chain seq x y z
N MET A 1 -43.39 51.38 51.62
CA MET A 1 -43.24 49.94 51.34
C MET A 1 -44.06 49.69 50.11
N GLU A 2 -43.43 49.77 48.94
CA GLU A 2 -44.05 49.43 47.66
C GLU A 2 -43.32 48.18 47.17
N GLU A 3 -44.08 47.11 46.96
CA GLU A 3 -43.58 45.78 46.63
C GLU A 3 -43.25 45.69 45.15
N GLU A 4 -42.05 45.18 44.86
CA GLU A 4 -41.51 44.95 43.52
C GLU A 4 -42.12 43.67 42.92
N GLN A 5 -42.87 43.82 41.83
CA GLN A 5 -43.55 42.72 41.14
C GLN A 5 -42.56 42.00 40.21
N VAL A 6 -42.15 40.78 40.58
CA VAL A 6 -41.27 39.92 39.79
C VAL A 6 -42.09 39.23 38.69
N ASN A 7 -41.72 39.49 37.43
CA ASN A 7 -42.31 38.82 36.27
C ASN A 7 -41.64 37.43 36.06
N PRO A 8 -42.39 36.35 35.79
CA PRO A 8 -41.79 35.03 35.56
C PRO A 8 -41.16 34.91 34.17
N ALA A 9 -40.11 34.09 34.07
CA ALA A 9 -39.37 33.80 32.85
C ALA A 9 -40.21 33.02 31.81
N PRO A 10 -39.95 33.18 30.49
CA PRO A 10 -40.70 32.46 29.46
C PRO A 10 -40.36 30.97 29.44
N GLU A 11 -41.39 30.12 29.38
CA GLU A 11 -41.28 28.66 29.19
C GLU A 11 -40.64 28.31 27.84
N SER A 12 -39.75 27.32 27.86
CA SER A 12 -39.14 26.71 26.68
C SER A 12 -40.16 25.82 25.95
N PRO A 13 -40.28 25.89 24.61
CA PRO A 13 -41.22 25.03 23.88
C PRO A 13 -40.73 23.57 23.88
N GLU A 14 -41.67 22.66 24.11
CA GLU A 14 -41.53 21.21 24.05
C GLU A 14 -41.31 20.73 22.59
N PRO A 15 -40.45 19.73 22.31
CA PRO A 15 -40.20 19.29 20.94
C PRO A 15 -41.42 18.55 20.37
N ALA A 16 -41.95 19.09 19.26
CA ALA A 16 -43.04 18.49 18.51
C ALA A 16 -42.62 17.13 17.89
N ASN A 17 -43.37 16.08 18.22
CA ASN A 17 -43.29 14.77 17.56
C ASN A 17 -43.67 14.92 16.08
N GLN A 18 -42.69 14.84 15.18
CA GLN A 18 -42.94 14.79 13.75
C GLN A 18 -43.41 13.38 13.36
N GLU A 19 -44.72 13.20 13.32
CA GLU A 19 -45.36 12.13 12.57
C GLU A 19 -44.93 12.21 11.10
N LEU A 20 -44.30 11.15 10.59
CA LEU A 20 -43.89 11.02 9.19
C LEU A 20 -45.13 11.06 8.27
N SER A 21 -45.39 12.26 7.75
CA SER A 21 -46.38 12.57 6.72
C SER A 21 -46.27 11.60 5.54
N GLY A 22 -47.38 10.94 5.23
CA GLY A 22 -47.48 9.91 4.21
C GLY A 22 -47.04 10.37 2.82
N MET A 23 -46.14 9.58 2.22
CA MET A 23 -45.79 9.71 0.81
C MET A 23 -45.89 8.33 0.14
N ASN A 24 -46.94 8.18 -0.66
CA ASN A 24 -47.08 7.28 -1.81
C ASN A 24 -46.92 5.77 -1.59
N LYS A 25 -47.96 5.13 -1.01
CA LYS A 25 -48.15 3.66 -0.93
C LYS A 25 -48.16 2.91 -2.29
N LEU A 26 -47.96 3.61 -3.42
CA LEU A 26 -47.95 3.03 -4.77
C LEU A 26 -46.53 2.82 -5.36
N LEU A 27 -45.48 3.47 -4.83
CA LEU A 27 -44.13 3.41 -5.41
C LEU A 27 -43.32 2.18 -4.97
N LEU A 28 -43.52 1.72 -3.73
CA LEU A 28 -42.83 0.56 -3.17
C LEU A 28 -43.08 -0.76 -3.93
N PRO A 29 -44.32 -1.13 -4.33
CA PRO A 29 -44.54 -2.35 -5.11
C PRO A 29 -43.92 -2.27 -6.52
N LEU A 30 -43.86 -1.08 -7.12
CA LEU A 30 -43.28 -0.86 -8.45
C LEU A 30 -41.76 -1.08 -8.46
N PHE A 31 -41.07 -0.65 -7.39
CA PHE A 31 -39.64 -0.88 -7.21
C PHE A 31 -39.29 -2.36 -7.00
N ILE A 32 -40.13 -3.09 -6.26
CA ILE A 32 -39.95 -4.54 -6.04
C ILE A 32 -40.15 -5.32 -7.34
N ILE A 33 -41.14 -4.97 -8.15
CA ILE A 33 -41.36 -5.60 -9.46
C ILE A 33 -40.17 -5.35 -10.40
N LEU A 34 -39.61 -4.13 -10.41
CA LEU A 34 -38.44 -3.80 -11.23
C LEU A 34 -37.21 -4.63 -10.84
N LEU A 35 -36.96 -4.82 -9.54
CA LEU A 35 -35.85 -5.65 -9.06
C LEU A 35 -36.01 -7.14 -9.44
N LEU A 36 -37.23 -7.68 -9.41
CA LEU A 36 -37.49 -9.07 -9.81
C LEU A 36 -37.26 -9.31 -11.31
N VAL A 37 -37.59 -8.34 -12.17
CA VAL A 37 -37.37 -8.46 -13.63
C VAL A 37 -35.89 -8.40 -13.99
N ILE A 38 -35.10 -7.56 -13.30
CA ILE A 38 -33.64 -7.45 -13.53
C ILE A 38 -32.91 -8.71 -13.00
N GLY A 39 -33.33 -9.25 -11.85
CA GLY A 39 -32.77 -10.49 -11.30
C GLY A 39 -33.02 -11.72 -12.19
N ALA A 40 -34.19 -11.81 -12.82
CA ALA A 40 -34.49 -12.91 -13.75
C ALA A 40 -33.69 -12.83 -15.06
N GLY A 41 -33.34 -11.62 -15.52
CA GLY A 41 -32.52 -11.42 -16.73
C GLY A 41 -31.05 -11.83 -16.58
N ALA A 42 -30.48 -11.71 -15.37
CA ALA A 42 -29.09 -12.07 -15.09
C ALA A 42 -28.87 -13.59 -14.89
N PHE A 43 -29.92 -14.34 -14.52
CA PHE A 43 -29.79 -15.78 -14.23
C PHE A 43 -29.78 -16.66 -15.50
N PHE A 44 -30.18 -16.15 -16.67
CA PHE A 44 -30.30 -16.94 -17.90
C PHE A 44 -29.11 -16.80 -18.88
N ILE A 45 -28.11 -15.98 -18.57
CA ILE A 45 -26.93 -15.72 -19.45
C ILE A 45 -25.60 -16.06 -18.72
N GLY A 46 -25.61 -17.11 -17.90
CA GLY A 46 -24.42 -17.55 -17.14
C GLY A 46 -23.95 -18.97 -17.42
N SER A 47 -24.66 -19.72 -18.27
CA SER A 47 -24.35 -21.13 -18.50
C SER A 47 -24.02 -21.38 -19.96
N GLN A 48 -22.78 -21.13 -20.40
CA GLN A 48 -22.08 -21.97 -21.39
C GLN A 48 -20.57 -21.63 -21.48
N LYS A 49 -19.77 -22.69 -21.63
CA LYS A 49 -18.43 -22.77 -22.29
C LYS A 49 -17.19 -22.31 -21.49
N VAL A 50 -16.05 -23.03 -21.41
CA VAL A 50 -15.55 -24.33 -21.92
C VAL A 50 -14.47 -24.83 -20.94
N ARG A 51 -14.48 -26.13 -20.58
CA ARG A 51 -13.33 -26.83 -19.97
C ARG A 51 -12.24 -27.04 -21.02
N GLN A 52 -11.03 -26.52 -20.82
CA GLN A 52 -9.86 -26.93 -21.57
C GLN A 52 -9.12 -28.05 -20.83
N THR A 53 -8.96 -29.18 -21.52
CA THR A 53 -8.18 -30.34 -21.12
C THR A 53 -6.71 -30.12 -21.49
N PRO A 54 -5.72 -30.37 -20.61
CA PRO A 54 -4.32 -30.35 -20.99
C PRO A 54 -3.98 -31.59 -21.83
N ALA A 55 -3.38 -31.38 -23.00
CA ALA A 55 -2.86 -32.44 -23.86
C ALA A 55 -1.54 -33.01 -23.28
N PRO A 56 -1.33 -34.34 -23.29
CA PRO A 56 -0.03 -34.94 -22.99
C PRO A 56 0.89 -34.84 -24.21
N SER A 57 2.12 -34.37 -24.01
CA SER A 57 3.20 -34.43 -25.02
C SER A 57 4.10 -35.63 -24.74
N THR A 58 4.12 -36.59 -25.67
CA THR A 58 4.98 -37.77 -25.68
C THR A 58 6.17 -37.57 -26.63
N THR A 59 7.39 -37.64 -26.08
CA THR A 59 8.64 -38.33 -26.52
C THR A 59 8.64 -38.93 -27.95
N PRO A 60 9.74 -38.93 -28.77
CA PRO A 60 11.08 -39.38 -28.36
C PRO A 60 12.36 -38.82 -29.01
N LEU A 61 13.45 -39.17 -28.33
CA LEU A 61 14.87 -39.14 -28.64
C LEU A 61 15.20 -39.83 -29.99
N MET A 62 15.96 -39.16 -30.87
CA MET A 62 16.64 -39.82 -31.98
C MET A 62 18.14 -39.93 -31.70
N SER A 63 18.63 -41.16 -31.75
CA SER A 63 20.04 -41.52 -31.89
C SER A 63 20.12 -42.52 -33.04
N PRO A 64 20.94 -42.26 -34.07
CA PRO A 64 21.50 -43.33 -34.86
C PRO A 64 23.03 -43.27 -34.84
N GLU A 65 23.57 -44.41 -34.44
CA GLU A 65 24.95 -44.85 -34.49
C GLU A 65 25.35 -45.25 -35.93
N ALA A 66 26.55 -44.82 -36.37
CA ALA A 66 27.33 -45.38 -37.47
C ALA A 66 28.71 -44.67 -37.51
N SER A 67 29.83 -45.19 -38.02
CA SER A 67 30.42 -46.52 -38.23
C SER A 67 31.71 -46.26 -39.05
N VAL A 68 32.89 -46.56 -38.49
CA VAL A 68 34.19 -46.99 -39.10
C VAL A 68 34.93 -46.13 -40.18
N GLU A 69 36.15 -45.69 -39.79
CA GLU A 69 37.51 -45.69 -40.43
C GLU A 69 37.67 -45.97 -41.97
N PRO A 70 38.54 -45.25 -42.75
CA PRO A 70 40.00 -45.44 -42.76
C PRO A 70 40.94 -44.22 -42.90
N SER A 71 42.17 -44.46 -42.40
CA SER A 71 43.43 -43.73 -42.51
C SER A 71 43.83 -43.32 -43.94
N PRO A 72 44.53 -42.18 -44.11
CA PRO A 72 45.90 -42.28 -44.64
C PRO A 72 46.95 -41.35 -43.99
N THR A 73 48.10 -41.96 -43.72
CA THR A 73 49.45 -41.60 -44.21
C THR A 73 49.98 -40.16 -44.06
N GLY A 74 50.97 -40.02 -43.16
CA GLY A 74 52.24 -39.33 -43.37
C GLY A 74 52.22 -37.84 -43.75
N SER A 75 52.49 -36.96 -42.78
CA SER A 75 52.84 -35.55 -43.02
C SER A 75 54.05 -35.16 -42.18
N PRO A 76 55.02 -34.40 -42.72
CA PRO A 76 56.34 -34.21 -42.12
C PRO A 76 56.30 -33.49 -40.78
N THR A 77 57.13 -33.98 -39.86
CA THR A 77 57.40 -33.41 -38.54
C THR A 77 57.84 -31.95 -38.66
N ALA A 78 56.96 -31.02 -38.27
CA ALA A 78 57.32 -29.62 -38.11
C ALA A 78 58.28 -29.46 -36.93
N THR A 79 59.45 -28.89 -37.20
CA THR A 79 60.46 -28.49 -36.22
C THR A 79 59.83 -27.66 -35.09
N PRO A 80 60.09 -27.95 -33.81
CA PRO A 80 59.52 -27.18 -32.70
C PRO A 80 60.06 -25.75 -32.75
N LYS A 81 59.20 -24.83 -33.18
CA LYS A 81 59.46 -23.39 -33.10
C LYS A 81 59.50 -23.01 -31.62
N ALA A 82 60.58 -22.35 -31.20
CA ALA A 82 60.76 -21.87 -29.83
C ALA A 82 59.47 -21.20 -29.33
N THR A 83 58.82 -21.87 -28.38
CA THR A 83 57.59 -21.38 -27.76
C THR A 83 57.98 -20.19 -26.90
N LYS A 84 57.51 -19.00 -27.24
CA LYS A 84 57.70 -17.81 -26.39
C LYS A 84 57.10 -18.14 -25.02
N THR A 85 57.91 -18.06 -23.98
CA THR A 85 57.46 -18.20 -22.59
C THR A 85 56.24 -17.31 -22.38
N PRO A 86 55.09 -17.84 -21.90
CA PRO A 86 53.94 -17.00 -21.62
C PRO A 86 54.33 -15.95 -20.60
N THR A 87 54.16 -14.68 -20.96
CA THR A 87 54.31 -13.57 -20.03
C THR A 87 53.32 -13.79 -18.89
N PRO A 88 53.74 -13.71 -17.61
CA PRO A 88 52.81 -13.86 -16.49
C PRO A 88 51.69 -12.83 -16.64
N THR A 89 50.45 -13.30 -16.73
CA THR A 89 49.28 -12.44 -16.69
C THR A 89 49.26 -11.77 -15.32
N PRO A 90 49.13 -10.43 -15.23
CA PRO A 90 49.07 -9.76 -13.94
C PRO A 90 47.92 -10.37 -13.12
N THR A 91 48.23 -10.80 -11.90
CA THR A 91 47.22 -11.25 -10.95
C THR A 91 46.27 -10.09 -10.68
N PRO A 92 44.94 -10.26 -10.81
CA PRO A 92 44.00 -9.19 -10.52
C PRO A 92 44.20 -8.71 -9.07
N THR A 93 44.47 -7.42 -8.92
CA THR A 93 44.49 -6.79 -7.60
C THR A 93 43.10 -6.94 -6.97
N PRO A 94 42.99 -7.35 -5.69
CA PRO A 94 41.68 -7.43 -5.03
C PRO A 94 40.99 -6.07 -5.11
N THR A 95 39.77 -6.06 -5.64
CA THR A 95 38.91 -4.87 -5.61
C THR A 95 38.48 -4.67 -4.15
N PRO A 96 38.56 -3.44 -3.60
CA PRO A 96 38.12 -3.20 -2.23
C PRO A 96 36.65 -3.59 -2.07
N THR A 97 36.34 -4.35 -1.02
CA THR A 97 34.96 -4.67 -0.66
C THR A 97 34.27 -3.41 -0.14
N PRO A 98 33.09 -3.03 -0.67
CA PRO A 98 32.38 -1.87 -0.15
C PRO A 98 31.95 -2.09 1.31
N ILE A 99 31.95 -1.00 2.09
CA ILE A 99 31.56 -1.01 3.50
C ILE A 99 30.12 -0.50 3.61
N SER A 100 29.21 -1.33 4.10
CA SER A 100 27.81 -0.93 4.32
C SER A 100 27.68 0.09 5.45
N GLN A 101 26.85 1.10 5.23
CA GLN A 101 26.45 2.14 6.16
C GLN A 101 24.93 2.02 6.42
N THR A 102 24.45 2.66 7.50
CA THR A 102 23.02 2.74 7.81
C THR A 102 22.65 4.18 8.13
N MET A 103 21.52 4.64 7.61
CA MET A 103 20.93 5.95 7.88
C MET A 103 19.45 5.79 8.20
N THR A 104 18.98 6.52 9.21
CA THR A 104 17.57 6.60 9.57
C THR A 104 17.00 7.92 9.08
N LEU A 105 15.92 7.86 8.30
CA LEU A 105 15.15 9.01 7.88
C LEU A 105 13.84 9.03 8.68
N ASN A 106 13.59 10.10 9.42
CA ASN A 106 12.30 10.30 10.08
C ASN A 106 11.31 10.90 9.09
N SER A 107 10.03 10.65 9.29
CA SER A 107 8.98 11.23 8.45
C SER A 107 8.82 12.75 8.65
N THR A 108 8.19 13.40 7.67
CA THR A 108 7.97 14.85 7.62
C THR A 108 6.59 15.19 8.19
N SER A 109 6.54 15.85 9.36
CA SER A 109 5.29 16.10 10.12
C SER A 109 4.15 16.72 9.32
N SER A 110 4.42 17.75 8.51
CA SER A 110 3.40 18.44 7.70
C SER A 110 2.86 17.61 6.52
N LEU A 111 3.43 16.44 6.27
CA LEU A 111 3.05 15.52 5.19
C LEU A 111 2.55 14.19 5.73
N ASP A 112 2.58 14.00 7.05
CA ASP A 112 2.04 12.83 7.72
C ASP A 112 0.60 13.11 8.15
N GLY A 113 -0.24 12.08 8.12
CA GLY A 113 -1.59 12.18 8.67
C GLY A 113 -2.56 11.23 8.02
N PHE A 114 -3.80 11.67 7.83
CA PHE A 114 -4.81 10.89 7.12
C PHE A 114 -5.71 11.78 6.25
N ARG A 115 -6.29 11.16 5.23
CA ARG A 115 -7.40 11.71 4.43
C ARG A 115 -8.57 10.75 4.43
N SER A 116 -9.77 11.29 4.25
CA SER A 116 -11.01 10.52 4.30
C SER A 116 -11.88 10.73 3.05
N ASN A 117 -12.71 9.74 2.72
CA ASN A 117 -13.59 9.74 1.54
C ASN A 117 -14.65 10.87 1.52
N ASN A 118 -14.92 11.51 2.66
CA ASN A 118 -15.79 12.69 2.75
C ASN A 118 -15.06 14.03 2.51
N GLY A 119 -13.79 13.99 2.08
CA GLY A 119 -12.93 15.18 1.92
C GLY A 119 -12.27 15.65 3.23
N GLY A 120 -12.57 14.99 4.36
CA GLY A 120 -11.93 15.23 5.64
C GLY A 120 -10.47 14.80 5.69
N GLY A 121 -9.81 15.11 6.80
CA GLY A 121 -8.42 14.72 7.04
C GLY A 121 -7.72 15.64 8.04
N ASN A 122 -6.54 15.22 8.47
CA ASN A 122 -5.69 16.01 9.36
C ASN A 122 -4.23 15.66 9.11
N TYR A 123 -3.38 16.67 8.97
CA TYR A 123 -1.93 16.53 8.79
C TYR A 123 -1.12 16.99 10.03
N THR A 124 -1.79 17.29 11.14
CA THR A 124 -1.19 17.70 12.42
C THR A 124 -1.50 16.69 13.54
N SER A 125 -1.98 15.50 13.20
CA SER A 125 -2.35 14.44 14.14
C SER A 125 -1.55 13.15 13.90
N ASP A 126 -1.99 12.05 14.51
CA ASP A 126 -1.58 10.70 14.13
C ASP A 126 -1.87 10.37 12.65
N ILE A 127 -1.29 9.26 12.21
CA ILE A 127 -1.62 8.58 10.96
C ILE A 127 -2.64 7.48 11.30
N ARG A 128 -3.74 7.39 10.54
CA ARG A 128 -4.77 6.36 10.74
C ARG A 128 -5.32 5.79 9.44
N ALA A 129 -5.76 4.55 9.51
CA ALA A 129 -6.43 3.85 8.42
C ALA A 129 -7.58 3.01 8.98
N GLY A 130 -8.69 2.89 8.25
CA GLY A 130 -9.87 2.18 8.73
C GLY A 130 -11.20 2.80 8.31
N ASN A 131 -12.28 2.32 8.90
CA ASN A 131 -13.65 2.82 8.73
C ASN A 131 -14.29 3.25 10.06
N GLY A 132 -15.37 4.01 9.95
CA GLY A 132 -16.10 4.59 11.08
C GLY A 132 -17.55 4.87 10.73
N SER A 133 -18.20 5.75 11.50
CA SER A 133 -19.63 6.02 11.35
C SER A 133 -20.10 6.35 9.93
N MET A 134 -21.36 6.01 9.65
CA MET A 134 -22.07 6.44 8.46
C MET A 134 -22.20 7.97 8.42
N VAL A 135 -21.84 8.58 7.28
CA VAL A 135 -21.87 10.03 7.03
C VAL A 135 -22.49 10.35 5.67
N GLY A 136 -22.85 11.62 5.45
CA GLY A 136 -23.32 12.12 4.16
C GLY A 136 -24.78 11.79 3.80
N SER A 137 -25.19 12.23 2.60
CA SER A 137 -26.50 11.99 1.98
C SER A 137 -26.33 11.76 0.47
N PRO A 138 -26.58 10.54 -0.08
CA PRO A 138 -26.94 9.31 0.63
C PRO A 138 -25.84 8.89 1.62
N SER A 139 -26.20 8.14 2.66
CA SER A 139 -25.26 7.74 3.69
C SER A 139 -24.23 6.73 3.16
N PHE A 140 -22.98 6.91 3.55
CA PHE A 140 -21.86 6.01 3.26
C PHE A 140 -20.94 5.93 4.46
N GLU A 141 -20.16 4.86 4.56
CA GLU A 141 -19.24 4.68 5.69
C GLU A 141 -18.02 5.61 5.56
N LEU A 142 -17.63 6.27 6.65
CA LEU A 142 -16.41 7.07 6.66
C LEU A 142 -15.20 6.16 6.54
N VAL A 143 -14.39 6.35 5.50
CA VAL A 143 -13.15 5.58 5.29
C VAL A 143 -11.97 6.53 5.32
N SER A 144 -10.95 6.22 6.12
CA SER A 144 -9.69 6.98 6.18
C SER A 144 -8.51 6.15 5.72
N ARG A 145 -7.57 6.81 5.03
CA ARG A 145 -6.28 6.26 4.61
C ARG A 145 -5.16 7.10 5.25
N GLY A 146 -4.13 6.44 5.73
CA GLY A 146 -2.95 7.07 6.32
C GLY A 146 -1.95 7.50 5.26
N PHE A 147 -1.20 8.58 5.51
CA PHE A 147 -0.17 9.09 4.62
C PHE A 147 1.10 9.38 5.42
N VAL A 148 2.25 9.03 4.86
CA VAL A 148 3.57 9.27 5.46
C VAL A 148 4.59 9.61 4.39
N SER A 149 5.46 10.58 4.67
CA SER A 149 6.44 11.07 3.70
C SER A 149 7.82 11.19 4.33
N PHE A 150 8.85 10.85 3.56
CA PHE A 150 10.25 10.93 3.98
C PHE A 150 11.07 11.73 2.96
N ASP A 151 11.78 12.75 3.41
CA ASP A 151 12.74 13.47 2.58
C ASP A 151 13.94 12.56 2.25
N ILE A 152 14.29 12.47 0.97
CA ILE A 152 15.46 11.72 0.49
C ILE A 152 16.66 12.68 0.44
N PRO A 153 17.70 12.50 1.27
CA PRO A 153 18.86 13.36 1.23
C PRO A 153 19.71 13.07 -0.02
N SER A 154 20.28 14.13 -0.60
CA SER A 154 21.14 14.03 -1.78
C SER A 154 22.40 13.19 -1.56
N SER A 155 22.79 12.92 -0.31
CA SER A 155 23.90 12.04 0.06
C SER A 155 23.69 10.58 -0.35
N LEU A 156 22.44 10.16 -0.62
CA LEU A 156 22.12 8.83 -1.14
C LEU A 156 22.20 8.73 -2.67
N ASN A 157 22.36 9.84 -3.39
CA ASN A 157 22.45 9.81 -4.84
C ASN A 157 23.72 9.06 -5.28
N GLY A 158 23.55 8.08 -6.17
CA GLY A 158 24.65 7.24 -6.67
C GLY A 158 25.14 6.18 -5.69
N LYS A 159 24.53 6.04 -4.50
CA LYS A 159 24.81 4.95 -3.57
C LYS A 159 24.13 3.65 -3.99
N THR A 160 24.75 2.52 -3.67
CA THR A 160 24.09 1.22 -3.83
C THR A 160 23.21 1.00 -2.61
N ILE A 161 21.89 1.00 -2.80
CA ILE A 161 20.93 0.72 -1.74
C ILE A 161 20.76 -0.79 -1.57
N GLU A 162 21.15 -1.30 -0.40
CA GLU A 162 21.07 -2.72 -0.06
C GLU A 162 19.70 -3.11 0.48
N LYS A 163 19.16 -2.30 1.40
CA LYS A 163 17.86 -2.53 2.04
C LYS A 163 17.26 -1.23 2.52
N VAL A 164 15.96 -1.07 2.36
CA VAL A 164 15.18 -0.01 3.00
C VAL A 164 13.98 -0.61 3.71
N THR A 165 13.86 -0.32 5.00
CA THR A 165 12.74 -0.79 5.83
C THR A 165 11.91 0.40 6.27
N LEU A 166 10.64 0.44 5.85
CA LEU A 166 9.63 1.32 6.42
C LEU A 166 9.23 0.78 7.79
N ARG A 167 9.26 1.63 8.81
CA ARG A 167 8.92 1.29 10.19
C ARG A 167 7.82 2.24 10.68
N MET A 168 6.70 1.67 11.09
CA MET A 168 5.51 2.39 11.56
C MET A 168 5.12 1.85 12.93
N TYR A 169 5.00 2.71 13.95
CA TYR A 169 4.61 2.24 15.29
C TYR A 169 3.09 2.30 15.46
N GLN A 170 2.44 1.12 15.53
CA GLN A 170 1.02 1.02 15.79
C GLN A 170 0.76 1.31 17.28
N ARG A 171 0.13 2.44 17.59
CA ARG A 171 -0.05 2.92 18.97
C ARG A 171 -1.34 2.44 19.62
N SER A 172 -2.39 2.23 18.82
CA SER A 172 -3.69 1.75 19.29
C SER A 172 -4.54 1.22 18.14
N VAL A 173 -5.56 0.45 18.50
CA VAL A 173 -6.58 -0.08 17.59
C VAL A 173 -7.96 0.17 18.25
N SER A 174 -8.93 0.58 17.45
CA SER A 174 -10.35 0.68 17.81
C SER A 174 -11.13 -0.32 16.96
N GLY A 175 -12.12 -0.99 17.54
CA GLY A 175 -12.89 -2.04 16.87
C GLY A 175 -12.10 -3.30 16.54
N THR A 176 -12.47 -3.92 15.42
CA THR A 176 -11.93 -5.16 14.87
C THR A 176 -11.43 -5.01 13.42
N PRO A 177 -10.57 -4.03 13.09
CA PRO A 177 -10.19 -3.74 11.70
C PRO A 177 -9.38 -4.86 11.03
N TYR A 178 -8.85 -5.80 11.82
CA TYR A 178 -8.14 -6.99 11.36
C TYR A 178 -9.03 -8.25 11.31
N ALA A 179 -10.36 -8.11 11.39
CA ALA A 179 -11.28 -9.25 11.30
C ALA A 179 -11.14 -9.99 9.95
N GLY A 180 -11.38 -11.30 9.98
CA GLY A 180 -11.25 -12.16 8.81
C GLY A 180 -9.83 -12.20 8.26
N SER A 181 -9.67 -11.87 6.97
CA SER A 181 -8.38 -11.79 6.29
C SER A 181 -7.92 -10.35 6.02
N ASN A 182 -8.51 -9.37 6.72
CA ASN A 182 -8.18 -7.97 6.47
C ASN A 182 -6.77 -7.64 6.99
N SER A 183 -6.07 -6.79 6.25
CA SER A 183 -4.69 -6.42 6.55
C SER A 183 -4.41 -5.01 6.07
N LEU A 184 -3.44 -4.36 6.69
CA LEU A 184 -2.93 -3.10 6.18
C LEU A 184 -1.98 -3.36 5.02
N VAL A 185 -2.25 -2.70 3.91
CA VAL A 185 -1.40 -2.69 2.72
C VAL A 185 -0.87 -1.29 2.48
N VAL A 186 0.28 -1.22 1.82
CA VAL A 186 0.95 0.04 1.52
C VAL A 186 0.94 0.28 0.02
N ASP A 187 0.56 1.49 -0.39
CA ASP A 187 0.82 1.99 -1.73
C ASP A 187 2.09 2.86 -1.72
N HIS A 188 2.85 2.81 -2.80
CA HIS A 188 3.87 3.81 -3.11
C HIS A 188 3.24 4.92 -3.95
N ILE A 189 3.31 6.17 -3.48
CA ILE A 189 2.60 7.30 -4.07
C ILE A 189 3.48 8.54 -4.04
N ASP A 190 3.21 9.50 -4.92
CA ASP A 190 3.79 10.84 -4.86
C ASP A 190 2.62 11.80 -4.74
N TYR A 191 2.43 12.40 -3.57
CA TYR A 191 1.45 13.45 -3.29
C TYR A 191 2.11 14.82 -3.15
N SER A 192 3.28 15.00 -3.78
CA SER A 192 3.95 16.29 -3.86
C SER A 192 4.31 16.85 -2.48
N ASN A 193 4.12 18.16 -2.27
CA ASN A 193 4.68 18.92 -1.14
C ASN A 193 3.65 19.31 -0.08
N SER A 194 2.41 18.82 -0.21
CA SER A 194 1.31 19.09 0.68
C SER A 194 0.42 17.86 0.73
N LEU A 195 -0.02 17.46 1.93
CA LEU A 195 -1.09 16.48 2.04
C LEU A 195 -2.41 17.23 1.85
N GLU A 196 -3.21 16.87 0.85
CA GLU A 196 -4.43 17.55 0.42
C GLU A 196 -5.60 16.57 0.27
N GLY A 197 -6.84 17.07 0.17
CA GLY A 197 -8.03 16.21 0.05
C GLY A 197 -7.98 15.31 -1.19
N ALA A 198 -7.45 15.81 -2.30
CA ALA A 198 -7.32 15.07 -3.56
C ALA A 198 -6.37 13.86 -3.46
N ASP A 199 -5.49 13.81 -2.45
CA ASP A 199 -4.54 12.71 -2.28
C ASP A 199 -5.21 11.42 -1.81
N TYR A 200 -6.43 11.52 -1.25
CA TYR A 200 -7.23 10.36 -0.87
C TYR A 200 -7.34 9.36 -2.04
N ASP A 201 -7.75 9.83 -3.21
CA ASP A 201 -7.96 9.02 -4.44
C ASP A 201 -6.86 9.19 -5.49
N LYS A 202 -5.77 9.88 -5.15
CA LYS A 202 -4.64 10.01 -6.07
C LYS A 202 -4.11 8.62 -6.45
N SER A 203 -3.87 8.45 -7.74
CA SER A 203 -3.35 7.19 -8.28
C SER A 203 -1.94 6.94 -7.75
N PRO A 204 -1.66 5.77 -7.17
CA PRO A 204 -0.32 5.46 -6.67
C PRO A 204 0.64 5.15 -7.82
N ILE A 205 1.93 5.37 -7.60
CA ILE A 205 3.00 4.91 -8.47
C ILE A 205 3.00 3.37 -8.53
N ALA A 206 2.78 2.73 -7.39
CA ALA A 206 2.55 1.29 -7.29
C ALA A 206 1.57 1.00 -6.16
N SER A 207 0.47 0.30 -6.44
CA SER A 207 -0.53 -0.05 -5.43
C SER A 207 -0.22 -1.38 -4.75
N ASN A 208 -0.66 -1.54 -3.50
CA ASN A 208 -0.63 -2.79 -2.72
C ASN A 208 0.75 -3.47 -2.78
N ILE A 209 1.82 -2.71 -2.54
CA ILE A 209 3.20 -3.17 -2.71
C ILE A 209 3.48 -4.40 -1.83
N ARG A 210 2.90 -4.43 -0.62
CA ARG A 210 2.92 -5.53 0.35
C ARG A 210 2.00 -5.21 1.53
N THR A 211 1.74 -6.24 2.33
CA THR A 211 1.12 -6.14 3.66
C THR A 211 2.12 -5.61 4.68
N LEU A 212 1.75 -4.54 5.40
CA LEU A 212 2.48 -3.99 6.54
C LEU A 212 2.23 -4.79 7.82
N THR A 213 0.96 -5.11 8.09
CA THR A 213 0.55 -5.90 9.26
C THR A 213 -0.86 -6.45 9.07
N SER A 214 -1.17 -7.54 9.77
CA SER A 214 -2.49 -8.15 9.83
C SER A 214 -2.89 -8.45 11.28
N ASN A 215 -2.34 -7.72 12.25
CA ASN A 215 -2.60 -7.95 13.67
C ASN A 215 -2.74 -6.63 14.47
N ALA A 216 -3.47 -6.73 15.59
CA ALA A 216 -3.79 -5.61 16.46
C ALA A 216 -2.71 -5.26 17.50
N ALA A 217 -1.57 -5.96 17.53
CA ALA A 217 -0.54 -5.73 18.54
C ALA A 217 0.05 -4.32 18.43
N VAL A 218 0.19 -3.64 19.58
CA VAL A 218 0.82 -2.32 19.72
C VAL A 218 2.34 -2.51 19.69
N GLU A 219 2.94 -2.23 18.54
CA GLU A 219 4.37 -2.46 18.28
C GLU A 219 4.81 -1.78 16.98
N TRP A 220 6.11 -1.82 16.72
CA TRP A 220 6.68 -1.49 15.41
C TRP A 220 6.25 -2.51 14.35
N LYS A 221 5.76 -1.99 13.22
CA LYS A 221 5.46 -2.75 12.00
C LYS A 221 6.50 -2.37 10.95
N ASP A 222 7.19 -3.37 10.43
CA ASP A 222 8.29 -3.20 9.50
C ASP A 222 7.91 -3.74 8.11
N LEU A 223 8.28 -3.01 7.06
CA LEU A 223 8.04 -3.40 5.67
C LEU A 223 9.25 -3.11 4.80
N ASP A 224 9.70 -4.11 4.01
CA ASP A 224 10.73 -3.91 2.99
C ASP A 224 10.15 -3.13 1.79
N ILE A 225 10.72 -1.95 1.56
CA ILE A 225 10.36 -1.02 0.48
C ILE A 225 11.54 -0.71 -0.44
N THR A 226 12.60 -1.52 -0.41
CA THR A 226 13.87 -1.27 -1.12
C THR A 226 13.67 -0.93 -2.60
N SER A 227 12.77 -1.66 -3.28
CA SER A 227 12.48 -1.42 -4.71
C SER A 227 11.71 -0.11 -4.97
N ARG A 228 10.93 0.39 -4.01
CA ARG A 228 10.20 1.67 -4.12
C ARG A 228 11.14 2.84 -3.89
N PHE A 229 11.95 2.76 -2.85
CA PHE A 229 12.97 3.76 -2.57
C PHE A 229 13.98 3.89 -3.74
N ASN A 230 14.43 2.79 -4.34
CA ASN A 230 15.26 2.84 -5.54
C ASN A 230 14.53 3.44 -6.76
N ASN A 231 13.22 3.24 -6.89
CA ASN A 231 12.43 3.89 -7.94
C ASN A 231 12.44 5.42 -7.77
N ASP A 232 12.35 5.92 -6.53
CA ASP A 232 12.41 7.35 -6.24
C ASP A 232 13.77 7.95 -6.58
N LEU A 233 14.86 7.30 -6.17
CA LEU A 233 16.21 7.71 -6.55
C LEU A 233 16.41 7.75 -8.06
N THR A 234 15.95 6.70 -8.76
CA THR A 234 16.09 6.59 -10.24
C THR A 234 15.31 7.69 -10.95
N ASN A 235 14.16 8.09 -10.41
CA ASN A 235 13.32 9.14 -10.98
C ASN A 235 13.61 10.53 -10.39
N SER A 236 14.71 10.69 -9.65
CA SER A 236 15.11 11.94 -9.00
C SER A 236 14.00 12.57 -8.14
N ARG A 237 13.14 11.75 -7.50
CA ARG A 237 12.17 12.27 -6.54
C ARG A 237 12.90 12.69 -5.27
N SER A 238 12.51 13.84 -4.72
CA SER A 238 13.08 14.36 -3.46
C SER A 238 12.49 13.67 -2.23
N ARG A 239 11.44 12.86 -2.40
CA ARG A 239 10.72 12.19 -1.32
C ARG A 239 10.36 10.77 -1.70
N SER A 240 10.25 9.93 -0.67
CA SER A 240 9.62 8.62 -0.75
C SER A 240 8.35 8.67 0.10
N GLN A 241 7.19 8.47 -0.51
CA GLN A 241 5.90 8.68 0.15
C GLN A 241 4.96 7.49 0.01
N TYR A 242 4.14 7.28 1.03
CA TYR A 242 3.37 6.05 1.17
C TYR A 242 1.96 6.35 1.67
N ARG A 243 1.00 5.59 1.12
CA ARG A 243 -0.38 5.57 1.59
C ARG A 243 -0.66 4.23 2.25
N ILE A 244 -1.18 4.25 3.48
CA ILE A 244 -1.52 3.08 4.28
C ILE A 244 -3.04 2.94 4.28
N LYS A 245 -3.53 1.77 3.89
CA LYS A 245 -4.97 1.48 3.83
C LYS A 245 -5.23 0.01 4.14
N PHE A 246 -6.48 -0.33 4.47
CA PHE A 246 -6.86 -1.73 4.59
C PHE A 246 -7.08 -2.37 3.21
N SER A 247 -6.84 -3.68 3.13
CA SER A 247 -7.12 -4.48 1.94
C SER A 247 -8.63 -4.53 1.62
N THR A 248 -9.47 -4.46 2.65
CA THR A 248 -10.92 -4.19 2.57
C THR A 248 -11.18 -3.01 3.47
N GLU A 249 -11.59 -1.89 2.89
CA GLU A 249 -11.58 -0.58 3.58
C GLU A 249 -12.84 -0.28 4.39
N THR A 250 -13.88 -1.09 4.24
CA THR A 250 -15.21 -0.93 4.86
C THR A 250 -15.87 -2.29 4.89
N ASP A 251 -16.51 -2.63 6.01
CA ASP A 251 -17.45 -3.75 6.13
C ASP A 251 -18.92 -3.26 6.13
N GLY A 252 -19.12 -1.94 6.16
CA GLY A 252 -20.41 -1.29 5.97
C GLY A 252 -21.32 -1.36 7.20
N ASP A 253 -20.76 -1.63 8.38
CA ASP A 253 -21.53 -1.76 9.61
C ASP A 253 -21.75 -0.40 10.31
N GLY A 254 -20.99 0.64 9.94
CA GLY A 254 -21.06 1.97 10.54
C GLY A 254 -20.44 2.06 11.93
N SER A 255 -19.69 1.04 12.35
CA SER A 255 -18.90 0.98 13.57
C SER A 255 -17.48 1.47 13.30
N GLU A 256 -16.75 1.75 14.38
CA GLU A 256 -15.36 2.19 14.28
C GLU A 256 -14.40 1.00 14.21
N ASP A 257 -13.63 0.93 13.13
CA ASP A 257 -12.58 -0.05 12.89
C ASP A 257 -11.32 0.68 12.40
N PHE A 258 -10.58 1.28 13.34
CA PHE A 258 -9.36 2.05 13.02
C PHE A 258 -8.11 1.46 13.63
N VAL A 259 -7.02 1.56 12.87
CA VAL A 259 -5.65 1.53 13.40
C VAL A 259 -5.12 2.95 13.50
N TYR A 260 -4.32 3.19 14.54
CA TYR A 260 -3.63 4.45 14.75
C TYR A 260 -2.12 4.21 14.84
N PHE A 261 -1.35 5.07 14.18
CA PHE A 261 0.11 5.08 14.22
C PHE A 261 0.62 6.42 14.73
N ASP A 262 1.76 6.38 15.41
CA ASP A 262 2.53 7.60 15.68
C ASP A 262 2.91 8.28 14.35
N SER A 263 3.05 9.61 14.38
CA SER A 263 3.45 10.46 13.25
C SER A 263 4.61 11.36 13.67
N ALA A 264 5.16 12.18 12.76
CA ALA A 264 6.13 13.20 13.16
C ALA A 264 5.49 14.43 13.84
N ASN A 265 4.17 14.48 14.00
CA ASN A 265 3.46 15.62 14.58
C ASN A 265 3.59 15.68 16.12
N SER A 266 3.62 16.91 16.64
CA SER A 266 3.68 17.15 18.09
C SER A 266 2.52 16.46 18.81
N GLY A 267 2.82 15.73 19.89
CA GLY A 267 1.84 14.94 20.64
C GLY A 267 1.63 13.52 20.12
N TYR A 268 2.16 13.19 18.93
CA TYR A 268 2.06 11.88 18.30
C TYR A 268 3.43 11.31 17.88
N ASN A 269 4.52 11.96 18.29
CA ASN A 269 5.89 11.72 17.83
C ASN A 269 6.77 10.97 18.84
N THR A 270 6.18 10.11 19.66
CA THR A 270 6.96 9.25 20.58
C THR A 270 7.75 8.21 19.79
N ASN A 271 7.12 7.60 18.78
CA ASN A 271 7.71 6.61 17.90
C ASN A 271 7.53 7.04 16.43
N THR A 272 8.11 8.19 16.08
CA THR A 272 8.04 8.77 14.73
C THR A 272 8.34 7.73 13.64
N PRO A 273 7.52 7.62 12.57
CA PRO A 273 7.80 6.73 11.45
C PRO A 273 9.20 6.90 10.87
N GLN A 274 9.79 5.80 10.41
CA GLN A 274 11.18 5.78 9.95
C GLN A 274 11.36 5.02 8.64
N LEU A 275 12.29 5.46 7.81
CA LEU A 275 13.00 4.60 6.88
C LEU A 275 14.39 4.29 7.42
N VAL A 276 14.71 3.00 7.56
CA VAL A 276 16.07 2.54 7.85
C VAL A 276 16.71 2.09 6.55
N VAL A 277 17.67 2.89 6.05
CA VAL A 277 18.35 2.73 4.76
C VAL A 277 19.74 2.15 5.00
N LYS A 278 20.02 0.97 4.42
CA LYS A 278 21.34 0.36 4.37
C LYS A 278 21.94 0.52 2.97
N TYR A 279 23.16 1.02 2.86
CA TYR A 279 23.78 1.40 1.58
C TYR A 279 25.32 1.34 1.61
N HIS A 280 25.98 1.42 0.46
CA HIS A 280 27.43 1.66 0.33
C HIS A 280 27.77 2.58 -0.84
#